data_AF-A0A2E6C7Q3-F1
#
_entry.id   AF-A0A2E6C7Q3-F1
#
_cell.length_a   1.000
_cell.length_b   1.000
_cell.length_c   1.000
_cell.angle_alpha   90.00
_cell.angle_beta   90.00
_cell.angle_gamma   90.00
#
_symmetry.space_group_name_H-M   'P 1'
#
loop_
_entity.id
_entity.type
_entity.pdbx_description
1 polymer ?
#
loop_
_entity_poly.entity_id
_entity_poly.type
_entity_poly.pdbx_seq_one_letter_code
_entity_poly.pdbx_strand_id
1 'polypeptide(L)'
;MALSLFNWIGLGLGSALVLIPTVRWFWKRFDMPSKFALDIIRKRKEDEKEAQMWASIELQIQEEEDKKREYYLKQRERIDTAGKSFDKNQEIDVWSKLGIKVELDTTINQKTDSKIASETFELTMENALPIKSNNQEPDWELIKKMSNLDIPQDGVPEAPDLGSLDN
;
A
#
# COMPACT_ATOMS: atom_id res chain seq x y z
N MET A 1 19.55 84.51 -9.29
CA MET A 1 20.71 84.01 -10.05
C MET A 1 20.24 82.82 -10.87
N ALA A 2 20.27 82.92 -12.20
CA ALA A 2 19.82 81.84 -13.09
C ALA A 2 20.92 80.76 -13.18
N LEU A 3 20.55 79.50 -13.03
CA LEU A 3 21.47 78.38 -13.20
C LEU A 3 21.82 78.25 -14.70
N SER A 4 23.11 78.09 -15.00
CA SER A 4 23.58 77.91 -16.38
C SER A 4 23.05 76.61 -16.98
N LEU A 5 22.98 76.53 -18.32
CA LEU A 5 22.54 75.33 -19.04
C LEU A 5 23.38 74.09 -18.67
N PHE A 6 24.68 74.29 -18.44
CA PHE A 6 25.59 73.25 -17.98
C PHE A 6 25.28 72.75 -16.58
N ASN A 7 24.78 73.61 -15.68
CA ASN A 7 24.33 73.17 -14.35
C ASN A 7 23.11 72.25 -14.45
N TRP A 8 22.17 72.51 -15.36
CA TRP A 8 21.03 71.62 -15.62
C TRP A 8 21.46 70.27 -16.19
N ILE A 9 22.41 70.27 -17.14
CA ILE A 9 22.99 69.04 -17.69
C ILE A 9 23.72 68.23 -16.61
N GLY A 10 24.51 68.89 -15.76
CA GLY A 10 25.25 68.25 -14.68
C GLY A 10 24.33 67.67 -13.62
N LEU A 11 23.26 68.37 -13.27
CA LEU A 11 22.25 67.91 -12.31
C LEU A 11 21.47 66.70 -12.84
N GLY A 12 21.13 66.71 -14.14
CA GLY A 12 20.51 65.57 -14.81
C GLY A 12 21.42 64.34 -14.85
N LEU A 13 22.69 64.52 -15.25
CA LEU A 13 23.66 63.42 -15.32
C LEU A 13 23.99 62.85 -13.93
N GLY A 14 24.19 63.73 -12.94
CA GLY A 14 24.40 63.32 -11.55
C GLY A 14 23.19 62.57 -10.99
N SER A 15 21.98 63.08 -11.24
CA SER A 15 20.75 62.40 -10.84
C SER A 15 20.63 61.02 -11.49
N ALA A 16 20.93 60.88 -12.79
CA ALA A 16 20.87 59.60 -13.47
C ALA A 16 21.86 58.57 -12.90
N LEU A 17 23.09 59.02 -12.60
CA LEU A 17 24.14 58.16 -12.05
C LEU A 17 23.77 57.61 -10.67
N VAL A 18 22.99 58.36 -9.89
CA VAL A 18 22.44 57.91 -8.60
C VAL A 18 21.16 57.08 -8.80
N LEU A 19 20.24 57.50 -9.67
CA LEU A 19 18.93 56.86 -9.80
C LEU A 19 19.02 55.44 -10.35
N ILE A 20 19.91 55.19 -11.32
CA ILE A 20 20.08 53.86 -11.94
C ILE A 20 20.40 52.77 -10.91
N PRO A 21 21.45 52.90 -10.06
CA PRO A 21 21.75 51.90 -9.04
C PRO A 21 20.67 51.84 -7.95
N THR A 22 20.05 52.97 -7.57
CA THR A 22 18.96 52.97 -6.58
C THR A 22 17.75 52.17 -7.09
N VAL A 23 17.34 52.37 -8.33
CA VAL A 23 16.25 51.63 -8.96
C VAL A 23 16.62 50.15 -9.09
N ARG A 24 17.82 49.82 -9.59
CA ARG A 24 18.29 48.42 -9.65
C ARG A 24 18.21 47.72 -8.29
N TRP A 25 18.69 48.39 -7.24
CA TRP A 25 18.64 47.86 -5.88
C TRP A 25 17.20 47.74 -5.36
N PHE A 26 16.36 48.74 -5.66
CA PHE A 26 14.95 48.73 -5.31
C PHE A 26 14.21 47.54 -5.92
N TRP A 27 14.39 47.26 -7.21
CA TRP A 27 13.82 46.05 -7.84
C TRP A 27 14.35 44.77 -7.20
N LYS A 28 15.66 44.68 -6.93
CA LYS A 28 16.24 43.52 -6.23
C LYS A 28 15.68 43.33 -4.82
N ARG A 29 15.29 44.41 -4.13
CA ARG A 29 14.83 44.38 -2.74
C ARG A 29 13.32 44.19 -2.60
N PHE A 30 12.54 44.85 -3.45
CA PHE A 30 11.09 44.93 -3.38
C PHE A 30 10.37 44.06 -4.41
N ASP A 31 10.99 43.78 -5.56
CA ASP A 31 10.43 42.89 -6.59
C ASP A 31 10.96 41.44 -6.47
N MET A 32 11.59 41.11 -5.34
CA MET A 32 11.87 39.71 -5.01
C MET A 32 10.52 39.01 -4.78
N PRO A 33 10.26 37.82 -5.40
CA PRO A 33 9.02 37.10 -5.16
C PRO A 33 8.85 36.95 -3.65
N SER A 34 7.68 37.35 -3.14
CA SER A 34 7.41 37.37 -1.70
C SER A 34 7.86 36.05 -1.07
N LYS A 35 8.37 36.08 0.17
CA LYS A 35 8.85 34.87 0.87
C LYS A 35 7.84 33.71 0.77
N PHE A 36 6.54 34.03 0.83
CA PHE A 36 5.44 33.09 0.61
C PHE A 36 5.42 32.43 -0.77
N ALA A 37 5.63 33.17 -1.85
CA ALA A 37 5.68 32.61 -3.20
C ALA A 37 6.84 31.60 -3.32
N LEU A 38 7.96 31.89 -2.67
CA LEU A 38 9.12 31.01 -2.70
C LEU A 38 8.87 29.72 -1.90
N ASP A 39 8.16 29.80 -0.77
CA ASP A 39 7.78 28.63 0.02
C ASP A 39 6.76 27.75 -0.72
N ILE A 40 5.82 28.34 -1.47
CA ILE A 40 4.90 27.58 -2.33
C ILE A 40 5.66 26.83 -3.42
N ILE A 41 6.64 27.49 -4.06
CA ILE A 41 7.47 26.83 -5.09
C ILE A 41 8.30 25.70 -4.49
N ARG A 42 8.84 25.87 -3.27
CA ARG A 42 9.56 24.78 -2.58
C ARG A 42 8.64 23.61 -2.26
N LYS A 43 7.48 23.86 -1.68
CA LYS A 43 6.49 22.83 -1.37
C LYS A 43 6.11 22.03 -2.60
N ARG A 44 5.79 22.70 -3.71
CA ARG A 44 5.50 22.01 -4.99
C ARG A 44 6.62 21.07 -5.43
N LYS A 45 7.89 21.46 -5.25
CA LYS A 45 9.03 20.59 -5.58
C LYS A 45 9.18 19.40 -4.65
N GLU A 46 8.77 19.54 -3.39
CA GLU A 46 8.73 18.43 -2.43
C GLU A 46 7.57 17.49 -2.79
N ASP A 47 6.37 18.05 -3.02
CA ASP A 47 5.17 17.33 -3.44
C ASP A 47 5.39 16.55 -4.76
N GLU A 48 6.09 17.13 -5.74
CA GLU A 48 6.42 16.46 -7.01
C GLU A 48 7.35 15.24 -6.80
N LYS A 49 8.31 15.34 -5.88
CA LYS A 49 9.20 14.21 -5.55
C LYS A 49 8.43 13.13 -4.82
N GLU A 50 7.59 13.51 -3.86
CA GLU A 50 6.71 12.58 -3.17
C GLU A 50 5.78 11.88 -4.15
N ALA A 51 5.14 12.61 -5.07
CA ALA A 51 4.27 12.03 -6.09
C ALA A 51 5.01 11.04 -7.00
N GLN A 52 6.27 11.31 -7.36
CA GLN A 52 7.10 10.36 -8.11
C GLN A 52 7.43 9.10 -7.31
N MET A 53 7.73 9.24 -6.01
CA MET A 53 7.94 8.09 -5.11
C MET A 53 6.65 7.28 -4.94
N TRP A 54 5.51 7.94 -4.78
CA TRP A 54 4.21 7.29 -4.67
C TRP A 54 3.81 6.57 -5.97
N ALA A 55 4.08 7.18 -7.13
CA ALA A 55 3.77 6.56 -8.43
C ALA A 55 4.56 5.27 -8.67
N SER A 56 5.82 5.19 -8.21
CA SER A 56 6.61 3.96 -8.35
C SER A 56 6.17 2.85 -7.40
N ILE A 57 5.71 3.20 -6.19
CA ILE A 57 5.13 2.25 -5.23
C ILE A 57 3.79 1.73 -5.75
N GLU A 58 2.92 2.60 -6.25
CA GLU A 58 1.61 2.23 -6.79
C GLU A 58 1.72 1.22 -7.93
N LEU A 59 2.68 1.41 -8.83
CA LEU A 59 2.92 0.48 -9.93
C LEU A 59 3.36 -0.91 -9.42
N GLN A 60 4.22 -0.97 -8.40
CA GLN A 60 4.62 -2.23 -7.78
C GLN A 60 3.44 -2.93 -7.09
N ILE A 61 2.59 -2.18 -6.39
CA ILE A 61 1.40 -2.70 -5.73
C ILE A 61 0.42 -3.26 -6.77
N GLN A 62 0.19 -2.55 -7.87
CA GLN A 62 -0.68 -3.04 -8.95
C GLN A 62 -0.18 -4.34 -9.55
N GLU A 63 1.13 -4.46 -9.82
CA GLU A 63 1.71 -5.72 -10.29
C GLU A 63 1.54 -6.85 -9.27
N GLU A 64 1.74 -6.58 -7.98
CA GLU A 64 1.52 -7.58 -6.93
C GLU A 64 0.05 -7.99 -6.83
N GLU A 65 -0.87 -7.04 -6.95
CA GLU A 65 -2.31 -7.31 -6.95
C GLU A 65 -2.74 -8.12 -8.17
N ASP A 66 -2.23 -7.79 -9.36
CA ASP A 66 -2.52 -8.54 -10.59
C ASP A 66 -1.99 -9.98 -10.48
N LYS A 67 -0.76 -10.16 -10.00
CA LYS A 67 -0.19 -11.50 -9.74
C LYS A 67 -1.03 -12.27 -8.73
N LYS A 68 -1.51 -11.62 -7.66
CA LYS A 68 -2.42 -12.24 -6.69
C LYS A 68 -3.74 -12.63 -7.36
N ARG A 69 -4.37 -11.72 -8.13
CA ARG A 69 -5.63 -11.98 -8.85
C ARG A 69 -5.49 -13.17 -9.81
N GLU A 70 -4.45 -13.19 -10.63
CA GLU A 70 -4.16 -14.29 -11.56
C GLU A 70 -3.96 -15.62 -10.82
N TYR A 71 -3.24 -15.60 -9.70
CA TYR A 71 -3.07 -16.79 -8.87
C TYR A 71 -4.40 -17.32 -8.35
N TYR A 72 -5.27 -16.46 -7.81
CA TYR A 72 -6.59 -16.87 -7.31
C TYR A 72 -7.49 -17.42 -8.43
N LEU A 73 -7.50 -16.78 -9.60
CA LEU A 73 -8.24 -17.28 -10.77
C LEU A 73 -7.74 -18.66 -11.19
N LYS A 74 -6.42 -18.86 -11.25
CA LYS A 74 -5.82 -20.15 -11.59
C LYS A 74 -6.13 -21.25 -10.56
N GLN A 75 -6.17 -20.92 -9.28
CA GLN A 75 -6.60 -21.88 -8.24
C GLN A 75 -8.06 -22.26 -8.43
N ARG A 76 -8.92 -21.29 -8.71
CA ARG A 76 -10.34 -21.53 -8.98
C ARG A 76 -10.56 -22.40 -10.21
N GLU A 77 -9.86 -22.12 -11.31
CA GLU A 77 -9.90 -22.96 -12.52
C GLU A 77 -9.45 -24.40 -12.24
N ARG A 78 -8.43 -24.59 -11.40
CA ARG A 78 -7.99 -25.94 -10.98
C ARG A 78 -9.07 -26.68 -10.20
N ILE A 79 -9.79 -25.99 -9.31
CA ILE A 79 -10.89 -26.58 -8.55
C ILE A 79 -12.08 -26.88 -9.48
N ASP A 80 -12.45 -25.94 -10.36
CA ASP A 80 -13.56 -26.09 -11.29
C ASP A 80 -13.29 -27.21 -12.32
N THR A 81 -12.05 -27.36 -12.78
CA THR A 81 -11.64 -28.45 -13.67
C THR A 81 -11.53 -29.79 -12.94
N ALA A 82 -11.03 -29.81 -11.70
CA ALA A 82 -10.98 -31.02 -10.87
C ALA A 82 -12.39 -31.49 -10.44
N GLY A 83 -13.33 -30.57 -10.27
CA GLY A 83 -14.74 -30.88 -9.97
C GLY A 83 -15.55 -31.33 -11.18
N LYS A 84 -15.03 -31.18 -12.41
CA LYS A 84 -15.65 -31.70 -13.63
C LYS A 84 -15.28 -33.17 -13.76
N SER A 85 -16.03 -34.03 -13.05
CA SER A 85 -15.90 -35.48 -13.12
C SER A 85 -15.87 -35.93 -14.59
N PHE A 86 -14.92 -36.81 -14.93
CA PHE A 86 -14.83 -37.39 -16.27
C PHE A 86 -16.10 -38.23 -16.53
N ASP A 87 -16.53 -38.35 -17.79
CA ASP A 87 -17.61 -39.28 -18.11
C ASP A 87 -17.18 -40.71 -17.76
N LYS A 88 -18.07 -41.51 -17.19
CA LYS A 88 -17.77 -42.84 -16.62
C LYS A 88 -17.05 -43.76 -17.62
N ASN A 89 -17.36 -43.63 -18.90
CA ASN A 89 -16.73 -44.42 -19.97
C ASN A 89 -15.28 -43.99 -20.26
N GLN A 90 -14.97 -42.71 -20.10
CA GLN A 90 -13.63 -42.17 -20.32
C GLN A 90 -12.71 -42.44 -19.13
N GLU A 91 -13.23 -42.48 -17.89
CA GLU A 91 -12.45 -42.90 -16.72
C GLU A 91 -11.94 -44.33 -16.88
N ILE A 92 -12.81 -45.26 -17.30
CA ILE A 92 -12.47 -46.68 -17.52
C ILE A 92 -11.33 -46.83 -18.53
N ASP A 93 -11.36 -46.07 -19.63
CA ASP A 93 -10.31 -46.11 -20.66
C ASP A 93 -8.97 -45.61 -20.09
N VAL A 94 -8.97 -44.51 -19.32
CA VAL A 94 -7.75 -43.98 -18.67
C VAL A 94 -7.16 -44.97 -17.66
N TRP A 95 -8.00 -45.60 -16.82
CA TRP A 95 -7.56 -46.64 -15.88
C TRP A 95 -7.01 -47.87 -16.60
N SER A 96 -7.66 -48.30 -17.69
CA SER A 96 -7.19 -49.43 -18.50
C SER A 96 -5.83 -49.14 -19.16
N LYS A 97 -5.60 -47.89 -19.59
CA LYS A 97 -4.35 -47.43 -20.19
C LYS A 97 -3.21 -47.32 -19.18
N LEU A 98 -3.54 -47.05 -17.92
CA LEU A 98 -2.63 -47.12 -16.77
C LEU A 98 -2.34 -48.56 -16.30
N GLY A 99 -2.93 -49.57 -16.96
CA GLY A 99 -2.73 -50.99 -16.65
C GLY A 99 -3.52 -51.48 -15.45
N ILE A 100 -4.42 -50.66 -14.89
CA ILE A 100 -5.26 -51.00 -13.75
C ILE A 100 -6.59 -51.52 -14.29
N LYS A 101 -6.81 -52.83 -14.16
CA LYS A 101 -8.07 -53.46 -14.54
C LYS A 101 -9.07 -53.25 -13.40
N VAL A 102 -9.98 -52.29 -13.57
CA VAL A 102 -11.07 -52.06 -12.62
C VAL A 102 -12.24 -52.96 -13.01
N GLU A 103 -12.43 -54.06 -12.29
CA GLU A 103 -13.65 -54.87 -12.31
C GLU A 103 -14.60 -54.29 -11.24
N LEU A 104 -15.76 -53.75 -11.66
CA LEU A 104 -16.75 -53.17 -10.75
C LEU A 104 -17.61 -54.28 -10.13
N ASP A 105 -17.31 -54.66 -8.89
CA ASP A 105 -18.28 -55.35 -8.01
C ASP A 105 -19.12 -54.29 -7.25
N THR A 106 -20.33 -54.03 -7.75
CA THR A 106 -21.30 -53.16 -7.07
C THR A 106 -21.98 -53.89 -5.92
N THR A 107 -21.37 -53.89 -4.73
CA THR A 107 -22.07 -54.25 -3.48
C THR A 107 -21.47 -53.53 -2.28
N ILE A 108 -21.96 -52.32 -1.96
CA ILE A 108 -21.89 -51.79 -0.60
C ILE A 108 -23.20 -51.05 -0.29
N ASN A 109 -24.18 -51.82 0.19
CA ASN A 109 -25.17 -51.32 1.15
C ASN A 109 -24.53 -51.45 2.53
N GLN A 110 -24.20 -50.34 3.20
CA GLN A 110 -24.15 -50.30 4.66
C GLN A 110 -24.28 -48.86 5.18
N LYS A 111 -25.29 -48.71 6.02
CA LYS A 111 -25.75 -47.52 6.74
C LYS A 111 -24.87 -47.31 7.98
N THR A 112 -24.40 -46.08 8.22
CA THR A 112 -24.09 -45.61 9.58
C THR A 112 -24.51 -44.16 9.75
N ASP A 113 -25.44 -43.97 10.67
CA ASP A 113 -25.90 -42.70 11.19
C ASP A 113 -24.77 -41.98 11.94
N SER A 114 -24.62 -40.67 11.76
CA SER A 114 -24.05 -39.81 12.81
C SER A 114 -24.78 -38.48 12.88
N LYS A 115 -25.28 -38.24 14.10
CA LYS A 115 -26.06 -37.11 14.55
C LYS A 115 -25.08 -36.04 15.03
N ILE A 116 -24.97 -34.93 14.32
CA ILE A 116 -24.39 -33.69 14.87
C ILE A 116 -25.37 -32.56 14.57
N ALA A 117 -25.74 -31.88 15.64
CA ALA A 117 -26.75 -30.84 15.70
C ALA A 117 -26.47 -29.70 14.71
N SER A 118 -27.47 -29.36 13.92
CA SER A 118 -27.52 -28.13 13.15
C SER A 118 -27.93 -26.98 14.09
N GLU A 119 -26.97 -26.31 14.71
CA GLU A 119 -27.17 -24.89 15.02
C GLU A 119 -26.93 -24.11 13.73
N THR A 120 -28.02 -23.87 13.00
CA THR A 120 -28.06 -22.93 11.88
C THR A 120 -27.92 -21.52 12.42
N PHE A 121 -26.70 -20.98 12.41
CA PHE A 121 -26.49 -19.54 12.50
C PHE A 121 -26.54 -18.96 11.09
N GLU A 122 -27.58 -18.20 10.78
CA GLU A 122 -27.66 -17.47 9.51
C GLU A 122 -26.56 -16.41 9.47
N LEU A 123 -25.60 -16.60 8.56
CA LEU A 123 -24.59 -15.60 8.21
C LEU A 123 -25.21 -14.60 7.24
N THR A 124 -26.11 -13.75 7.72
CA THR A 124 -26.55 -12.57 6.97
C THR A 124 -25.50 -11.48 7.03
N MET A 125 -25.41 -10.68 5.96
CA MET A 125 -24.38 -9.64 5.77
C MET A 125 -24.35 -8.57 6.88
N GLU A 126 -25.41 -8.48 7.67
CA GLU A 126 -25.52 -7.62 8.85
C GLU A 126 -24.75 -8.11 10.09
N ASN A 127 -24.39 -9.40 10.17
CA ASN A 127 -23.79 -9.98 11.38
C ASN A 127 -22.31 -10.37 11.21
N ALA A 128 -21.79 -10.31 9.98
CA ALA A 128 -20.40 -10.65 9.67
C ALA A 128 -19.39 -9.56 10.06
N LEU A 129 -19.85 -8.33 10.35
CA LEU A 129 -19.01 -7.23 10.80
C LEU A 129 -19.77 -6.42 11.85
N PRO A 130 -19.35 -6.40 13.13
CA PRO A 130 -19.84 -5.38 14.04
C PRO A 130 -19.19 -4.03 13.64
N ILE A 131 -19.61 -3.45 12.52
CA ILE A 131 -19.38 -2.03 12.24
C ILE A 131 -20.37 -1.28 13.13
N LYS A 132 -20.04 -1.21 14.42
CA LYS A 132 -20.51 -0.09 15.22
C LYS A 132 -19.93 1.15 14.55
N SER A 133 -20.78 1.93 13.90
CA SER A 133 -20.45 3.29 13.48
C SER A 133 -20.12 4.10 14.73
N ASN A 134 -18.87 4.09 15.15
CA ASN A 134 -18.40 5.05 16.11
C ASN A 134 -17.22 5.78 15.48
N ASN A 135 -17.30 7.11 15.50
CA ASN A 135 -16.21 8.05 15.23
C ASN A 135 -15.09 7.90 16.28
N GLN A 136 -14.69 6.67 16.60
CA GLN A 136 -13.60 6.40 17.50
C GLN A 136 -12.34 6.43 16.67
N GLU A 137 -11.50 7.41 16.98
CA GLU A 137 -10.10 7.45 16.58
C GLU A 137 -9.48 6.06 16.72
N PRO A 138 -8.51 5.72 15.85
CA PRO A 138 -7.87 4.41 15.86
C PRO A 138 -7.39 4.06 17.26
N ASP A 139 -7.43 2.77 17.59
CA ASP A 139 -7.08 2.26 18.92
C ASP A 139 -5.59 2.48 19.22
N TRP A 140 -5.26 3.68 19.71
CA TRP A 140 -3.91 4.12 20.03
C TRP A 140 -3.27 3.25 21.12
N GLU A 141 -4.08 2.60 21.95
CA GLU A 141 -3.62 1.69 22.99
C GLU A 141 -3.03 0.41 22.39
N LEU A 142 -3.65 -0.12 21.33
CA LEU A 142 -3.15 -1.27 20.59
C LEU A 142 -1.82 -0.96 19.90
N ILE A 143 -1.70 0.21 19.26
CA ILE A 143 -0.46 0.65 18.60
C ILE A 143 0.68 0.74 19.61
N LYS A 144 0.42 1.33 20.78
CA LYS A 144 1.41 1.45 21.86
C LYS A 144 1.79 0.08 22.44
N LYS A 145 0.85 -0.86 22.50
CA LYS A 145 1.13 -2.23 22.93
C LYS A 145 1.99 -2.99 21.92
N MET A 146 1.74 -2.79 20.62
CA MET A 146 2.55 -3.37 19.55
C MET A 146 3.98 -2.83 19.54
N SER A 147 4.18 -1.51 19.75
CA SER A 147 5.53 -0.94 19.82
C SER A 147 6.34 -1.43 21.02
N ASN A 148 5.68 -1.92 22.07
CA ASN A 148 6.34 -2.44 23.27
C ASN A 148 6.62 -3.96 23.20
N LEU A 149 6.32 -4.63 22.08
CA LEU A 149 6.61 -6.07 21.90
C LEU A 149 8.11 -6.37 21.76
N ASP A 150 8.90 -5.40 21.32
CA ASP A 150 10.37 -5.52 21.20
C ASP A 150 11.08 -5.40 22.56
N ILE A 151 10.37 -5.00 23.61
CA ILE A 151 10.91 -4.86 24.96
C ILE A 151 10.63 -6.17 25.71
N PRO A 152 11.66 -6.93 26.12
CA PRO A 152 11.45 -8.13 26.91
C PRO A 152 10.74 -7.76 28.22
N GLN A 153 9.62 -8.43 28.50
CA GLN A 153 8.85 -8.20 29.73
C GLN A 153 9.66 -8.66 30.95
N ASP A 154 9.91 -7.73 31.88
CA ASP A 154 10.56 -8.03 33.16
C ASP A 154 9.77 -9.11 33.92
N GLY A 155 10.43 -10.22 34.23
CA GLY A 155 9.85 -11.35 34.98
C GLY A 155 9.65 -12.64 34.19
N VAL A 156 9.93 -12.65 32.88
CA VAL A 156 10.05 -13.91 32.12
C VAL A 156 11.46 -14.46 32.34
N PRO A 157 11.64 -15.65 32.96
CA PRO A 157 12.96 -16.25 33.10
C PRO A 157 13.53 -16.49 31.70
N GLU A 158 14.78 -16.08 31.52
CA GLU A 158 15.51 -16.29 30.26
C GLU A 158 15.48 -17.80 29.93
N ALA A 159 15.14 -18.12 28.69
CA ALA A 159 15.04 -19.51 28.27
C ALA A 159 16.39 -20.19 28.55
N PRO A 160 16.41 -21.43 29.08
CA PRO A 160 17.67 -22.13 29.32
C PRO A 160 18.45 -22.21 28.02
N ASP A 161 19.70 -21.75 28.05
CA ASP A 161 20.58 -21.78 26.89
C ASP A 161 20.80 -23.25 26.49
N LEU A 162 20.17 -23.67 25.39
CA LEU A 162 20.40 -24.99 24.82
C LEU A 162 21.77 -24.92 24.14
N GLY A 163 22.80 -25.34 24.89
CA GLY A 163 24.17 -25.41 24.40
C GLY A 163 24.23 -26.06 23.01
N SER A 164 25.05 -25.49 22.13
CA SER A 164 25.30 -26.03 20.80
C SER A 164 25.69 -27.50 20.93
N LEU A 165 24.94 -28.38 20.27
CA LEU A 165 25.35 -29.77 20.09
C LEU A 165 26.58 -29.77 19.17
N ASP A 166 27.76 -29.87 19.79
CA ASP A 166 29.00 -30.17 19.09
C ASP A 166 28.83 -31.53 18.38
N ASN A 167 28.78 -31.51 17.05
CA ASN A 167 28.90 -32.69 16.18
C ASN A 167 30.32 -32.75 15.60
#